data_AF-A0A3M1D5L5-F1
#
_entry.id   AF-A0A3M1D5L5-F1
#
_cell.length_a   1.000
_cell.length_b   1.000
_cell.length_c   1.000
_cell.angle_alpha   90.00
_cell.angle_beta   90.00
_cell.angle_gamma   90.00
#
_symmetry.space_group_name_H-M   'P 1'
#
loop_
_entity.id
_entity.type
_entity.pdbx_description
1 polymer ?
#
loop_
_entity_poly.entity_id
_entity_poly.type
_entity_poly.pdbx_seq_one_letter_code
_entity_poly.pdbx_strand_id
1 'polypeptide(L)'
;MVEPEATPLTEAARARARIMETLFLFEGMPFHVRLRVSRICEELFFTPGQVLVREGEEGDSMFVIVQGTVKVSREGVQLATLGVGEHFGELALVEPVMSRTATVEGAAFGSAIVIRRSLLKEFAQREPEVGSQILWRLLATLGERLRDANALAARRIRGD
;
A
#
# COMPACT_ATOMS: atom_id res chain seq x y z
N MET A 1 -34.26 -19.06 7.49
CA MET A 1 -32.79 -18.93 7.57
C MET A 1 -32.50 -17.45 7.65
N VAL A 2 -32.24 -16.95 8.85
CA VAL A 2 -31.87 -15.55 9.07
C VAL A 2 -30.39 -15.46 8.71
N GLU A 3 -30.02 -14.60 7.75
CA GLU A 3 -28.61 -14.28 7.50
C GLU A 3 -27.95 -13.88 8.84
N PRO A 4 -26.75 -14.36 9.17
CA PRO A 4 -26.12 -14.01 10.43
C PRO A 4 -25.92 -12.49 10.47
N GLU A 5 -26.43 -11.84 11.52
CA GLU A 5 -26.29 -10.40 11.76
C GLU A 5 -24.87 -9.95 11.44
N ALA A 6 -24.73 -9.03 10.50
CA ALA A 6 -23.44 -8.50 10.11
C ALA A 6 -22.86 -7.73 11.30
N THR A 7 -21.94 -8.35 12.04
CA THR A 7 -21.17 -7.70 13.10
C THR A 7 -20.48 -6.46 12.52
N PRO A 8 -20.27 -5.35 13.27
CA PRO A 8 -19.62 -4.14 12.77
C PRO A 8 -18.26 -4.38 12.08
N LEU A 9 -17.48 -5.34 12.58
CA LEU A 9 -16.22 -5.81 11.98
C LEU A 9 -16.41 -6.38 10.56
N THR A 10 -17.54 -7.03 10.31
CA THR A 10 -17.89 -7.64 9.03
C THR A 10 -18.34 -6.59 8.01
N GLU A 11 -19.02 -5.53 8.45
CA GLU A 11 -19.42 -4.41 7.58
C GLU A 11 -18.22 -3.56 7.15
N ALA A 12 -17.32 -3.22 8.08
CA ALA A 12 -16.10 -2.48 7.77
C ALA A 12 -15.19 -3.25 6.79
N ALA A 13 -15.08 -4.57 6.93
CA ALA A 13 -14.38 -5.41 5.97
C ALA A 13 -15.05 -5.37 4.58
N ARG A 14 -16.39 -5.49 4.50
CA ARG A 14 -17.13 -5.38 3.23
C ARG A 14 -16.95 -4.03 2.55
N ALA A 15 -17.01 -2.93 3.31
CA ALA A 15 -16.80 -1.58 2.78
C ALA A 15 -15.39 -1.44 2.16
N ARG A 16 -14.35 -1.86 2.89
CA ARG A 16 -12.97 -1.89 2.37
C ARG A 16 -12.82 -2.77 1.14
N ALA A 17 -13.44 -3.95 1.13
CA ALA A 17 -13.40 -4.86 -0.01
C ALA A 17 -14.04 -4.30 -1.29
N ARG A 18 -15.03 -3.41 -1.16
CA ARG A 18 -15.61 -2.68 -2.30
C ARG A 18 -14.61 -1.67 -2.86
N ILE A 19 -14.00 -0.87 -1.99
CA ILE A 19 -13.01 0.15 -2.37
C ILE A 19 -11.77 -0.49 -2.99
N MET A 20 -11.33 -1.66 -2.51
CA MET A 20 -10.18 -2.36 -3.06
C MET A 20 -10.27 -2.60 -4.58
N GLU A 21 -11.48 -2.70 -5.15
CA GLU A 21 -11.67 -2.81 -6.61
C GLU A 21 -10.95 -1.73 -7.41
N THR A 22 -10.92 -0.51 -6.88
CA THR A 22 -10.40 0.67 -7.57
C THR A 22 -8.89 0.83 -7.39
N LEU A 23 -8.26 -0.04 -6.61
CA LEU A 23 -6.84 0.03 -6.30
C LEU A 23 -6.10 -0.97 -7.21
N PHE A 24 -5.07 -0.51 -7.92
CA PHE A 24 -4.28 -1.32 -8.86
C PHE A 24 -3.82 -2.65 -8.27
N LEU A 25 -3.46 -2.65 -6.99
CA LEU A 25 -3.03 -3.85 -6.26
C LEU A 25 -4.10 -4.95 -6.19
N PHE A 26 -5.40 -4.63 -6.24
CA PHE A 26 -6.51 -5.59 -6.13
C PHE A 26 -7.47 -5.58 -7.32
N GLU A 27 -7.19 -4.78 -8.36
CA GLU A 27 -8.00 -4.67 -9.57
C GLU A 27 -8.28 -6.04 -10.20
N GLY A 28 -9.53 -6.36 -10.53
CA GLY A 28 -9.90 -7.66 -11.13
C GLY A 28 -9.88 -8.85 -10.17
N MET A 29 -9.52 -8.68 -8.89
CA MET A 29 -9.75 -9.73 -7.89
C MET A 29 -11.25 -9.84 -7.57
N PRO A 30 -11.84 -11.05 -7.56
CA PRO A 30 -13.25 -11.22 -7.20
C PRO A 30 -13.59 -10.66 -5.82
N PHE A 31 -14.82 -10.17 -5.63
CA PHE A 31 -15.25 -9.57 -4.36
C PHE A 31 -14.99 -10.46 -3.14
N HIS A 32 -15.23 -11.77 -3.24
CA HIS A 32 -15.01 -12.71 -2.14
C HIS A 32 -13.52 -12.82 -1.77
N VAL A 33 -12.60 -12.65 -2.73
CA VAL A 33 -11.16 -12.60 -2.49
C VAL A 33 -10.78 -11.30 -1.79
N ARG A 34 -11.24 -10.15 -2.33
CA ARG A 34 -11.01 -8.83 -1.71
C ARG A 34 -11.59 -8.79 -0.29
N LEU A 35 -12.71 -9.45 -0.04
CA LEU A 35 -13.30 -9.57 1.30
C LEU A 35 -12.38 -10.30 2.28
N ARG A 36 -11.71 -11.38 1.86
CA ARG A 36 -10.76 -12.09 2.72
C ARG A 36 -9.51 -11.25 3.00
N VAL A 37 -8.96 -10.57 1.98
CA VAL A 37 -7.83 -9.65 2.14
C VAL A 37 -8.20 -8.45 3.04
N SER A 38 -9.39 -7.87 2.88
CA SER A 38 -9.84 -6.73 3.68
C SER A 38 -9.88 -6.99 5.19
N ARG A 39 -10.00 -8.27 5.60
CA ARG A 39 -10.02 -8.67 7.02
C ARG A 39 -8.66 -8.58 7.69
N ILE A 40 -7.57 -8.66 6.92
CA ILE A 40 -6.19 -8.51 7.43
C ILE A 40 -5.67 -7.08 7.32
N CYS A 41 -6.50 -6.17 6.80
CA CYS A 41 -6.13 -4.77 6.60
C CYS A 41 -6.60 -3.91 7.77
N GLU A 42 -6.03 -2.71 7.87
CA GLU A 42 -6.51 -1.61 8.70
C GLU A 42 -6.77 -0.38 7.83
N GLU A 43 -7.53 0.58 8.35
CA GLU A 43 -7.74 1.86 7.70
C GLU A 43 -7.03 2.96 8.50
N LEU A 44 -6.31 3.82 7.81
CA LEU A 44 -5.59 4.96 8.37
C LEU A 44 -6.10 6.23 7.72
N PHE A 45 -6.69 7.12 8.51
CA PHE A 45 -6.99 8.48 8.09
C PHE A 45 -5.79 9.40 8.34
N PHE A 46 -5.57 10.34 7.43
CA PHE A 46 -4.49 11.30 7.56
C PHE A 46 -4.91 12.71 7.17
N THR A 47 -4.17 13.68 7.71
CA THR A 47 -4.37 15.11 7.50
C THR A 47 -3.16 15.74 6.80
N PRO A 48 -3.30 16.92 6.16
CA PRO A 48 -2.16 17.63 5.57
C PRO A 48 -1.04 17.85 6.60
N GLY A 49 0.20 17.51 6.24
CA GLY A 49 1.39 17.61 7.09
C GLY A 49 1.56 16.48 8.11
N GLN A 50 0.59 15.57 8.26
CA GLN A 50 0.76 14.41 9.13
C GLN A 50 1.81 13.47 8.56
N VAL A 51 2.79 13.06 9.37
CA VAL A 51 3.80 12.06 8.97
C VAL A 51 3.20 10.65 9.12
N LEU A 52 3.15 9.89 8.04
CA LEU A 52 2.64 8.51 8.02
C LEU A 52 3.77 7.49 8.24
N VAL A 53 4.95 7.80 7.69
CA VAL A 53 6.20 7.05 7.86
C VAL A 53 7.35 8.03 7.78
N ARG A 54 8.39 7.82 8.58
CA ARG A 54 9.59 8.65 8.58
C ARG A 54 10.79 7.87 8.07
N GLU A 55 11.61 8.52 7.27
CA GLU A 55 12.90 7.99 6.83
C GLU A 55 13.76 7.52 8.02
N GLY A 56 14.41 6.38 7.87
CA GLY A 56 15.28 5.78 8.89
C GLY A 56 14.55 4.98 9.98
N GLU A 57 13.24 5.20 10.19
CA GLU A 57 12.46 4.42 11.16
C GLU A 57 12.26 2.98 10.69
N GLU A 58 12.19 2.05 11.64
CA GLU A 58 11.73 0.70 11.34
C GLU A 58 10.26 0.71 10.94
N GLY A 59 9.87 -0.16 10.02
CA GLY A 59 8.47 -0.38 9.73
C GLY A 59 8.22 -1.71 9.08
N ASP A 60 7.02 -2.23 9.31
CA ASP A 60 6.61 -3.57 8.93
C ASP A 60 5.35 -3.58 8.05
N SER A 61 4.94 -2.41 7.56
CA SER A 61 3.63 -2.21 6.94
C SER A 61 3.75 -1.48 5.60
N MET A 62 2.88 -1.84 4.65
CA MET A 62 2.65 -1.06 3.43
C MET A 62 1.32 -0.32 3.50
N PHE A 63 1.17 0.67 2.65
CA PHE A 63 0.01 1.56 2.61
C PHE A 63 -0.48 1.68 1.17
N VAL A 64 -1.80 1.60 0.94
CA VAL A 64 -2.43 1.85 -0.36
C VAL A 64 -3.41 3.01 -0.20
N ILE A 65 -3.24 4.07 -0.97
CA ILE A 65 -4.01 5.31 -0.83
C ILE A 65 -5.41 5.09 -1.39
N VAL A 66 -6.42 5.30 -0.55
CA VAL A 66 -7.83 5.20 -0.90
C VAL A 66 -8.40 6.56 -1.28
N GLN A 67 -8.01 7.60 -0.55
CA GLN A 67 -8.47 8.96 -0.76
C GLN A 67 -7.35 9.95 -0.44
N GLY A 68 -7.33 11.07 -1.16
CA GLY A 68 -6.35 12.14 -0.95
C GLY A 68 -5.01 11.86 -1.62
N THR A 69 -3.99 12.57 -1.17
CA THR A 69 -2.64 12.51 -1.71
C THR A 69 -1.61 12.62 -0.60
N VAL A 70 -0.44 12.00 -0.80
CA VAL A 70 0.71 12.08 0.10
C VAL A 70 1.94 12.58 -0.67
N LYS A 71 2.86 13.22 0.04
CA LYS A 71 4.16 13.63 -0.46
C LYS A 71 5.21 12.64 0.04
N VAL A 72 6.09 12.21 -0.87
CA VAL A 72 7.26 11.37 -0.55
C VAL A 72 8.51 12.23 -0.64
N SER A 73 9.33 12.22 0.40
CA SER A 73 10.59 12.96 0.46
C SER A 73 11.72 12.11 1.03
N ARG A 74 12.95 12.40 0.62
CA ARG A 74 14.16 11.78 1.17
C ARG A 74 15.21 12.87 1.35
N GLU A 75 15.86 12.90 2.51
CA GLU A 75 16.87 13.93 2.83
C GLU A 75 16.34 15.36 2.58
N GLY A 76 15.05 15.59 2.86
CA GLY A 76 14.37 16.88 2.65
C GLY A 76 13.97 17.20 1.20
N VAL A 77 14.38 16.39 0.22
CA VAL A 77 14.03 16.57 -1.19
C VAL A 77 12.74 15.82 -1.51
N GLN A 78 11.74 16.50 -2.08
CA GLN A 78 10.53 15.84 -2.57
C GLN A 78 10.84 14.97 -3.79
N LEU A 79 10.53 13.68 -3.68
CA LEU A 79 10.75 12.71 -4.75
C LEU A 79 9.50 12.51 -5.61
N ALA A 80 8.34 12.46 -4.97
CA ALA A 80 7.06 12.19 -5.65
C ALA A 80 5.88 12.72 -4.83
N THR A 81 4.73 12.80 -5.50
CA THR A 81 3.41 12.90 -4.87
C THR A 81 2.61 11.69 -5.31
N LEU A 82 2.07 10.95 -4.35
CA LEU A 82 1.27 9.75 -4.61
C LEU A 82 -0.20 10.04 -4.34
N GLY A 83 -1.08 9.52 -5.18
CA GLY A 83 -2.54 9.66 -5.09
C GLY A 83 -3.27 8.32 -5.00
N VAL A 84 -4.58 8.36 -5.23
CA VAL A 84 -5.48 7.21 -5.11
C VAL A 84 -5.00 6.03 -5.97
N GLY A 85 -4.99 4.84 -5.38
CA GLY A 85 -4.55 3.60 -6.04
C GLY A 85 -3.05 3.34 -5.93
N GLU A 86 -2.24 4.37 -5.70
CA GLU A 86 -0.81 4.23 -5.48
C GLU A 86 -0.50 3.75 -4.06
N HIS A 87 0.67 3.16 -3.87
CA HIS A 87 1.08 2.57 -2.60
C HIS A 87 2.52 2.91 -2.22
N PHE A 88 2.86 2.77 -0.95
CA PHE A 88 4.22 2.96 -0.45
C PHE A 88 4.53 2.03 0.72
N GLY A 89 5.81 1.90 1.06
CA GLY A 89 6.27 1.03 2.14
C GLY A 89 6.29 -0.46 1.77
N GLU A 90 6.18 -0.80 0.49
CA GLU A 90 6.20 -2.16 -0.04
C GLU A 90 7.51 -2.90 0.27
N LEU A 91 8.64 -2.18 0.34
CA LEU A 91 9.94 -2.77 0.68
C LEU A 91 9.94 -3.39 2.08
N ALA A 92 9.19 -2.82 3.04
CA ALA A 92 9.04 -3.36 4.39
C ALA A 92 8.38 -4.75 4.40
N LEU A 93 7.61 -5.09 3.36
CA LEU A 93 7.00 -6.42 3.24
C LEU A 93 7.98 -7.49 2.76
N VAL A 94 8.97 -7.10 1.95
CA VAL A 94 9.94 -8.02 1.33
C VAL A 94 11.14 -8.19 2.25
N GLU A 95 11.70 -7.10 2.74
CA GLU A 95 12.96 -7.09 3.49
C GLU A 95 12.73 -6.89 5.00
N PRO A 96 13.00 -7.89 5.85
CA PRO A 96 12.57 -7.88 7.25
C PRO A 96 13.37 -6.94 8.17
N VAL A 97 14.47 -6.34 7.70
CA VAL A 97 15.36 -5.49 8.51
C VAL A 97 15.66 -4.15 7.81
N MET A 98 14.74 -3.68 6.97
CA MET A 98 14.90 -2.41 6.26
C MET A 98 14.19 -1.28 7.01
N SER A 99 14.95 -0.24 7.36
CA SER A 99 14.39 1.07 7.69
C SER A 99 13.64 1.67 6.50
N ARG A 100 12.68 2.55 6.77
CA ARG A 100 12.02 3.34 5.72
C ARG A 100 13.05 4.13 4.94
N THR A 101 12.98 4.06 3.63
CA THR A 101 13.92 4.73 2.71
C THR A 101 13.56 6.18 2.41
N ALA A 102 12.38 6.63 2.85
CA ALA A 102 11.83 7.94 2.62
C ALA A 102 10.79 8.29 3.69
N THR A 103 10.57 9.58 3.88
CA THR A 103 9.46 10.12 4.67
C THR A 103 8.23 10.27 3.78
N VAL A 104 7.05 9.93 4.32
CA VAL A 104 5.77 10.13 3.63
C VAL A 104 4.83 10.91 4.52
N GLU A 105 4.28 12.00 3.98
CA GLU A 105 3.42 12.93 4.71
C GLU A 105 2.12 13.18 3.94
N GLY A 106 1.01 13.42 4.65
CA GLY A 106 -0.25 13.81 4.03
C GLY A 106 -0.08 15.14 3.28
N ALA A 107 -0.43 15.18 2.00
CA ALA A 107 -0.49 16.43 1.23
C ALA A 107 -1.92 17.03 1.21
N ALA A 108 -2.93 16.18 1.43
CA ALA A 108 -4.34 16.54 1.58
C ALA A 108 -4.99 15.67 2.67
N PHE A 109 -6.23 15.97 3.06
CA PHE A 109 -7.03 15.04 3.86
C PHE A 109 -7.29 13.76 3.06
N GLY A 110 -7.14 12.60 3.70
CA GLY A 110 -7.25 11.34 3.00
C GLY A 110 -7.29 10.11 3.90
N SER A 111 -7.32 8.96 3.25
CA SER A 111 -7.26 7.66 3.91
C SER A 111 -6.43 6.66 3.12
N ALA A 112 -5.88 5.67 3.82
CA ALA A 112 -5.11 4.58 3.25
C ALA A 112 -5.50 3.25 3.90
N ILE A 113 -5.38 2.17 3.11
CA ILE A 113 -5.40 0.80 3.61
C ILE A 113 -3.99 0.46 4.08
N VAL A 114 -3.87 -0.05 5.30
CA VAL A 114 -2.60 -0.50 5.89
C VAL A 114 -2.57 -2.02 5.92
N ILE A 115 -1.46 -2.59 5.48
CA ILE A 115 -1.23 -4.04 5.48
C ILE A 115 0.09 -4.35 6.16
N ARG A 116 0.03 -5.05 7.30
CA ARG A 116 1.23 -5.52 8.01
C ARG A 116 1.83 -6.73 7.32
N ARG A 117 3.17 -6.80 7.30
CA ARG A 117 3.97 -7.90 6.77
C ARG A 117 3.59 -9.23 7.39
N SER A 118 3.46 -9.28 8.72
CA SER A 118 3.13 -10.50 9.46
C SER A 118 1.79 -11.07 9.00
N LEU A 119 0.77 -10.22 8.91
CA LEU A 119 -0.58 -10.60 8.48
C LEU A 119 -0.63 -10.99 7.00
N LEU A 120 0.06 -10.26 6.12
CA LEU A 120 0.14 -10.61 4.70
C LEU A 120 0.88 -11.93 4.49
N LYS A 121 1.96 -12.17 5.22
CA LYS A 121 2.72 -13.42 5.16
C LYS A 121 1.86 -14.60 5.62
N GLU A 122 1.19 -14.46 6.75
CA GLU A 122 0.29 -15.50 7.28
C GLU A 122 -0.89 -15.76 6.33
N PHE A 123 -1.44 -14.71 5.72
CA PHE A 123 -2.47 -14.83 4.70
C PHE A 123 -1.96 -15.56 3.45
N ALA A 124 -0.80 -15.18 2.92
CA ALA A 124 -0.22 -15.82 1.73
C ALA A 124 0.14 -17.30 1.97
N GLN A 125 0.46 -17.69 3.20
CA GLN A 125 0.65 -19.08 3.58
C GLN A 125 -0.67 -19.86 3.64
N ARG A 126 -1.77 -19.21 4.06
CA ARG A 126 -3.10 -19.82 4.14
C ARG A 126 -3.85 -19.87 2.80
N GLU A 127 -3.64 -18.87 1.94
CA GLU A 127 -4.24 -18.75 0.60
C GLU A 127 -3.15 -18.52 -0.46
N PRO A 128 -2.37 -19.55 -0.85
CA PRO A 128 -1.22 -19.41 -1.74
C PRO A 128 -1.55 -18.80 -3.12
N GLU A 129 -2.70 -19.15 -3.70
CA GLU A 129 -3.13 -18.65 -5.01
C GLU A 129 -3.43 -17.15 -4.97
N VAL A 130 -3.99 -16.64 -3.88
CA VAL A 130 -4.26 -15.21 -3.71
C VAL A 130 -2.99 -14.47 -3.29
N GLY A 131 -2.24 -15.04 -2.36
CA GLY A 131 -0.96 -14.49 -1.90
C GLY A 131 0.00 -14.26 -3.06
N SER A 132 0.17 -15.26 -3.94
CA SER A 132 1.02 -15.13 -5.13
C SER A 132 0.53 -14.05 -6.10
N GLN A 133 -0.78 -13.88 -6.31
CA GLN A 133 -1.31 -12.79 -7.14
C GLN A 133 -0.96 -11.41 -6.58
N ILE A 134 -1.08 -11.22 -5.27
CA ILE A 134 -0.71 -9.95 -4.62
C ILE A 134 0.81 -9.71 -4.79
N LEU A 135 1.63 -10.73 -4.51
CA LEU A 135 3.09 -10.62 -4.63
C LEU A 135 3.53 -10.31 -6.07
N TRP A 136 2.92 -10.93 -7.08
CA TRP A 136 3.21 -10.65 -8.49
C TRP A 136 2.88 -9.21 -8.90
N ARG A 137 1.81 -8.62 -8.35
CA ARG A 137 1.45 -7.22 -8.60
C ARG A 137 2.38 -6.24 -7.93
N LEU A 138 2.81 -6.55 -6.70
CA LEU A 138 3.86 -5.78 -6.03
C LEU A 138 5.16 -5.81 -6.84
N LEU A 139 5.54 -6.98 -7.35
CA LEU A 139 6.73 -7.14 -8.20
C LEU A 139 6.61 -6.35 -9.51
N ALA A 140 5.44 -6.38 -10.17
CA ALA A 140 5.19 -5.59 -11.38
C ALA A 140 5.35 -4.09 -11.12
N THR A 141 4.77 -3.59 -10.02
CA THR A 141 4.85 -2.17 -9.63
C THR A 141 6.28 -1.76 -9.28
N LEU A 142 7.01 -2.59 -8.53
CA LEU A 142 8.43 -2.36 -8.24
C LEU A 142 9.27 -2.33 -9.52
N GLY A 143 8.96 -3.19 -10.48
CA GLY A 143 9.61 -3.21 -11.79
C GLY A 143 9.37 -1.92 -12.59
N GLU A 144 8.17 -1.35 -12.55
CA GLU A 144 7.86 -0.04 -13.13
C GLU A 144 8.64 1.09 -12.46
N ARG A 145 8.59 1.16 -11.13
CA ARG A 145 9.33 2.16 -10.35
C ARG A 145 10.84 2.11 -10.59
N LEU A 146 11.40 0.91 -10.70
CA LEU A 146 12.82 0.73 -11.01
C LEU A 146 13.16 1.23 -12.41
N ARG A 147 12.30 0.98 -13.41
CA ARG A 147 12.50 1.52 -14.77
C ARG A 147 12.46 3.05 -14.77
N ASP A 148 11.51 3.64 -14.07
CA ASP A 148 11.37 5.10 -13.98
C ASP A 148 12.57 5.74 -13.26
N ALA A 149 13.00 5.16 -12.14
CA ALA A 149 14.16 5.60 -11.40
C ALA A 149 15.45 5.51 -12.25
N ASN A 150 15.64 4.40 -12.97
CA ASN A 150 16.78 4.22 -13.87
C ASN A 150 16.76 5.21 -15.04
N ALA A 151 15.58 5.48 -15.61
CA ALA A 151 15.43 6.45 -16.68
C ALA A 151 15.79 7.87 -16.21
N LEU A 152 15.37 8.25 -15.00
CA LEU A 152 15.69 9.55 -14.40
C LEU A 152 17.19 9.70 -14.10
N ALA A 153 17.81 8.65 -13.53
CA ALA A 153 19.26 8.62 -13.31
C ALA A 153 20.04 8.76 -14.63
N ALA A 154 19.59 8.08 -15.68
CA ALA A 154 20.23 8.14 -17.00
C ALA A 154 20.10 9.52 -17.69
N ARG A 155 19.08 10.32 -17.37
CA ARG A 155 18.96 11.72 -17.84
C ARG A 155 19.96 12.63 -17.12
N ARG A 156 20.03 12.51 -15.78
CA ARG A 156 20.97 13.28 -14.94
C ARG A 156 22.44 13.04 -15.32
N ILE A 157 22.82 11.80 -15.64
CA ILE A 157 24.18 11.47 -16.10
C ILE A 157 24.48 12.12 -17.47
N ARG A 158 23.47 12.29 -18.32
CA ARG A 158 23.61 12.88 -19.66
C ARG A 158 23.61 14.42 -19.67
N GLY A 159 23.26 15.07 -18.56
CA GLY A 159 23.31 16.52 -18.42
C GLY A 159 22.10 17.28 -19.00
N ASP A 160 20.99 16.58 -19.27
CA ASP A 160 19.67 17.16 -19.58
C ASP A 160 18.80 17.23 -18.32
#